data_AF-A0A411YCE3-F1
#
_entry.id   AF-A0A411YCE3-F1
#
_cell.length_a   1.000
_cell.length_b   1.000
_cell.length_c   1.000
_cell.angle_alpha   90.00
_cell.angle_beta   90.00
_cell.angle_gamma   90.00
#
_symmetry.space_group_name_H-M   'P 1'
#
loop_
_entity.id
_entity.type
_entity.pdbx_description
1 polymer ?
#
loop_
_entity_poly.entity_id
_entity_poly.type
_entity_poly.pdbx_seq_one_letter_code
_entity_poly.pdbx_strand_id
1 'polypeptide(L)'
;MGGSSLQGWLKPPGAFSTFNREERNAVAMLYAALLHSGNLERFADAIGWDGLGQPAAAEVFVEWTYARDLWSLHEDPEQRRDAIVGLLAPANADWLRHCAVEQFNTFFGATPRASSHEIQYPGRWSVRRFAANIPDNDEFRRTCVFKWAFNSKPDLVIHGSPDRVLWIEAKWTSGEGSYPSSSGEKREFARRGLHAVSQTDVQRFLVTELLGFDATFAYLVKTGTAASASHPTLTWRDAFSQLSTESLPPFVREWIHHL
;
A
#
# COMPACT_ATOMS: atom_id res chain seq x y z
N MET A 1 -8.01 -23.41 -40.08
CA MET A 1 -7.68 -22.02 -40.45
C MET A 1 -7.53 -21.22 -39.18
N GLY A 2 -6.30 -20.99 -38.74
CA GLY A 2 -5.98 -20.27 -37.52
C GLY A 2 -5.78 -18.78 -37.79
N GLY A 3 -6.32 -17.91 -36.93
CA GLY A 3 -6.15 -16.46 -37.07
C GLY A 3 -4.70 -16.02 -36.85
N SER A 4 -4.29 -14.92 -37.46
CA SER A 4 -2.95 -14.33 -37.29
C SER A 4 -2.71 -13.70 -35.91
N SER A 5 -3.69 -13.75 -35.00
CA SER A 5 -3.66 -13.11 -33.69
C SER A 5 -4.23 -14.00 -32.59
N LEU A 6 -3.85 -13.72 -31.34
CA LEU A 6 -4.36 -14.43 -30.16
C LEU A 6 -5.89 -14.45 -30.11
N GLN A 7 -6.56 -13.35 -30.45
CA GLN A 7 -8.03 -13.27 -30.48
C GLN A 7 -8.65 -14.12 -31.60
N GLY A 8 -7.92 -14.36 -32.70
CA GLY A 8 -8.35 -15.27 -33.76
C GLY A 8 -8.37 -16.74 -33.33
N TRP A 9 -7.57 -17.10 -32.33
CA TRP A 9 -7.54 -18.44 -31.72
C TRP A 9 -8.42 -18.53 -30.47
N LEU A 10 -8.42 -17.47 -29.66
CA LEU A 10 -9.16 -17.36 -28.41
C LEU A 10 -10.21 -16.25 -28.55
N LYS A 11 -11.39 -16.62 -29.06
CA LYS A 11 -12.50 -15.67 -29.22
C LYS A 11 -12.88 -15.10 -27.85
N PRO A 12 -12.84 -13.77 -27.66
CA PRO A 12 -13.32 -13.16 -26.44
C PRO A 12 -14.78 -13.53 -26.16
N PRO A 13 -15.17 -13.77 -24.90
CA PRO A 13 -16.54 -14.11 -24.54
C PRO A 13 -17.51 -12.92 -24.67
N GLY A 14 -17.00 -11.71 -24.91
CA GLY A 14 -17.79 -10.48 -25.04
C GLY A 14 -16.90 -9.24 -25.11
N ALA A 15 -17.44 -8.09 -24.69
CA ALA A 15 -16.65 -6.87 -24.47
C ALA A 15 -15.61 -7.08 -23.35
N PHE A 16 -14.49 -6.36 -23.41
CA PHE A 16 -13.40 -6.55 -22.43
C PHE A 16 -13.85 -6.36 -20.98
N SER A 17 -14.81 -5.45 -20.73
CA SER A 17 -15.41 -5.25 -19.41
C SER A 17 -15.99 -6.52 -18.80
N THR A 18 -16.55 -7.45 -19.59
CA THR A 18 -17.24 -8.63 -19.07
C THR A 18 -16.29 -9.73 -18.58
N PHE A 19 -15.02 -9.69 -18.98
CA PHE A 19 -14.01 -10.68 -18.59
C PHE A 19 -12.71 -10.06 -18.05
N ASN A 20 -12.70 -8.74 -17.82
CA ASN A 20 -11.62 -8.07 -17.12
C ASN A 20 -11.59 -8.54 -15.64
N ARG A 21 -10.42 -9.01 -15.21
CA ARG A 21 -10.17 -9.52 -13.85
C ARG A 21 -9.19 -8.63 -13.07
N GLU A 22 -8.80 -7.49 -13.61
CA GLU A 22 -7.79 -6.62 -13.03
C GLU A 22 -8.36 -5.84 -11.83
N GLU A 23 -7.80 -6.12 -10.64
CA GLU A 23 -8.17 -5.51 -9.36
C GLU A 23 -8.14 -3.98 -9.42
N ARG A 24 -7.10 -3.41 -10.03
CA ARG A 24 -6.94 -1.96 -10.19
C ARG A 24 -8.05 -1.31 -11.02
N ASN A 25 -8.60 -2.03 -11.99
CA ASN A 25 -9.70 -1.50 -12.79
C ASN A 25 -11.01 -1.44 -11.97
N ALA A 26 -11.27 -2.44 -11.12
CA ALA A 26 -12.41 -2.41 -10.20
C ALA A 26 -12.29 -1.26 -9.19
N VAL A 27 -11.08 -1.05 -8.64
CA VAL A 27 -10.78 0.07 -7.73
C VAL A 27 -11.01 1.41 -8.43
N ALA A 28 -10.57 1.57 -9.68
CA ALA A 28 -10.78 2.81 -10.44
C ALA A 28 -12.28 3.10 -10.69
N MET A 29 -13.08 2.06 -10.94
CA MET A 29 -14.53 2.19 -11.06
C MET A 29 -15.18 2.62 -9.75
N LEU A 30 -14.73 2.04 -8.62
CA LEU A 30 -15.20 2.44 -7.29
C LEU A 30 -14.80 3.88 -6.98
N TYR A 31 -13.56 4.27 -7.24
CA TYR A 31 -13.09 5.64 -7.10
C TYR A 31 -14.00 6.62 -7.85
N ALA A 32 -14.28 6.36 -9.13
CA ALA A 32 -15.19 7.19 -9.91
C ALA A 32 -16.60 7.27 -9.31
N ALA A 33 -17.11 6.14 -8.77
CA ALA A 33 -18.39 6.11 -8.07
C ALA A 33 -18.38 6.98 -6.80
N LEU A 34 -17.32 6.89 -5.98
CA LEU A 34 -17.20 7.60 -4.71
C LEU A 34 -17.15 9.12 -4.87
N LEU A 35 -16.68 9.64 -6.01
CA LEU A 35 -16.65 11.08 -6.29
C LEU A 35 -18.03 11.68 -6.58
N HIS A 36 -19.08 10.87 -6.72
CA HIS A 36 -20.44 11.38 -6.86
C HIS A 36 -21.05 11.77 -5.51
N SER A 37 -21.85 12.84 -5.52
CA SER A 37 -22.47 13.39 -4.31
C SER A 37 -23.25 12.34 -3.51
N GLY A 38 -22.99 12.27 -2.20
CA GLY A 38 -23.62 11.35 -1.26
C GLY A 38 -23.08 9.92 -1.30
N ASN A 39 -22.22 9.53 -2.26
CA ASN A 39 -21.71 8.17 -2.34
C ASN A 39 -20.63 7.89 -1.29
N LEU A 40 -19.86 8.90 -0.91
CA LEU A 40 -18.81 8.72 0.08
C LEU A 40 -19.39 8.43 1.48
N GLU A 41 -20.46 9.12 1.84
CA GLU A 41 -21.23 8.90 3.07
C GLU A 41 -21.83 7.50 3.10
N ARG A 42 -22.55 7.11 2.03
CA ARG A 42 -23.14 5.77 1.92
C ARG A 42 -22.09 4.67 2.01
N PHE A 43 -20.93 4.88 1.41
CA PHE A 43 -19.82 3.93 1.48
C PHE A 43 -19.22 3.84 2.89
N ALA A 44 -18.98 4.99 3.54
CA ALA A 44 -18.47 5.04 4.91
C ALA A 44 -19.43 4.36 5.89
N ASP A 45 -20.74 4.62 5.77
CA ASP A 45 -21.79 3.97 6.56
C ASP A 45 -21.82 2.45 6.34
N ALA A 46 -21.69 2.00 5.10
CA ALA A 46 -21.66 0.58 4.77
C ALA A 46 -20.45 -0.15 5.37
N ILE A 47 -19.31 0.53 5.46
CA ILE A 47 -18.09 0.03 6.12
C ILE A 47 -18.22 0.12 7.66
N GLY A 48 -19.11 0.97 8.17
CA GLY A 48 -19.19 1.32 9.59
C GLY A 48 -18.06 2.24 10.04
N TRP A 49 -17.56 3.10 9.15
CA TRP A 49 -16.47 4.03 9.43
C TRP A 49 -16.99 5.42 9.80
N ASP A 50 -16.73 5.85 11.03
CA ASP A 50 -17.15 7.15 11.56
C ASP A 50 -16.12 8.28 11.36
N GLY A 51 -15.02 8.00 10.65
CA GLY A 51 -13.92 8.95 10.43
C GLY A 51 -14.09 9.92 9.28
N LEU A 52 -15.21 9.85 8.56
CA LEU A 52 -15.45 10.67 7.36
C LEU A 52 -15.48 12.18 7.65
N GLY A 53 -15.93 12.60 8.84
CA GLY A 53 -16.01 14.01 9.19
C GLY A 53 -16.95 14.79 8.27
N GLN A 54 -16.43 15.79 7.54
CA GLN A 54 -17.19 16.56 6.56
C GLN A 54 -16.99 15.98 5.15
N PRO A 55 -18.00 15.35 4.54
CA PRO A 55 -17.82 14.64 3.26
C PRO A 55 -17.31 15.52 2.11
N ALA A 56 -17.67 16.81 2.10
CA ALA A 56 -17.24 17.75 1.07
C ALA A 56 -15.74 18.12 1.15
N ALA A 57 -15.09 17.87 2.29
CA ALA A 57 -13.66 18.11 2.50
C ALA A 57 -12.83 16.81 2.40
N ALA A 58 -13.48 15.66 2.27
CA ALA A 58 -12.81 14.38 2.22
C ALA A 58 -12.09 14.19 0.87
N GLU A 59 -10.93 13.54 0.91
CA GLU A 59 -10.09 13.30 -0.26
C GLU A 59 -9.97 11.79 -0.51
N VAL A 60 -10.17 11.37 -1.75
CA VAL A 60 -10.10 9.97 -2.15
C VAL A 60 -8.90 9.77 -3.07
N PHE A 61 -8.05 8.78 -2.77
CA PHE A 61 -6.82 8.52 -3.50
C PHE A 61 -6.73 7.06 -3.94
N VAL A 62 -6.37 6.85 -5.20
CA VAL A 62 -5.94 5.53 -5.71
C VAL A 62 -4.42 5.45 -5.76
N GLU A 63 -3.87 4.27 -5.49
CA GLU A 63 -2.41 4.05 -5.40
C GLU A 63 -1.68 5.08 -4.52
N TRP A 64 -2.20 5.33 -3.31
CA TRP A 64 -1.71 6.38 -2.41
C TRP A 64 -0.22 6.21 -2.06
N THR A 65 0.60 7.24 -2.32
CA THR A 65 2.06 7.21 -2.17
C THR A 65 2.64 8.25 -1.23
N TYR A 66 1.90 8.62 -0.18
CA TYR A 66 2.23 9.73 0.71
C TYR A 66 3.65 9.69 1.28
N ALA A 67 4.11 8.56 1.84
CA ALA A 67 5.48 8.48 2.39
C ALA A 67 6.56 8.74 1.33
N ARG A 68 6.34 8.29 0.09
CA ARG A 68 7.25 8.52 -1.03
C ARG A 68 7.28 9.99 -1.42
N ASP A 69 6.10 10.58 -1.52
CA ASP A 69 5.95 11.94 -2.03
C ASP A 69 6.40 12.94 -0.95
N LEU A 70 6.07 12.69 0.32
CA LEU A 70 6.59 13.42 1.49
C LEU A 70 8.12 13.37 1.52
N TRP A 71 8.73 12.20 1.30
CA TRP A 71 10.19 12.09 1.21
C TRP A 71 10.77 12.98 0.11
N SER A 72 10.14 13.00 -1.08
CA SER A 72 10.61 13.79 -2.22
C SER A 72 10.54 15.31 -2.00
N LEU A 73 9.60 15.78 -1.18
CA LEU A 73 9.44 17.20 -0.86
C LEU A 73 10.49 17.74 0.13
N HIS A 74 11.11 16.87 0.91
CA HIS A 74 12.09 17.27 1.93
C HIS A 74 13.49 16.92 1.46
N GLU A 75 14.23 17.86 0.86
CA GLU A 75 15.55 17.58 0.28
C GLU A 75 16.71 17.64 1.30
N ASP A 76 16.48 18.24 2.47
CA ASP A 76 17.49 18.40 3.51
C ASP A 76 18.01 17.03 4.01
N PRO A 77 19.31 16.72 3.79
CA PRO A 77 19.92 15.50 4.26
C PRO A 77 19.89 15.34 5.79
N GLU A 78 20.00 16.44 6.56
CA GLU A 78 20.01 16.36 8.03
C GLU A 78 18.61 15.99 8.55
N GLN A 79 17.58 16.67 8.07
CA GLN A 79 16.19 16.34 8.41
C GLN A 79 15.83 14.88 8.04
N ARG A 80 16.21 14.41 6.85
CA ARG A 80 15.97 13.02 6.41
C ARG A 80 16.70 12.01 7.30
N ARG A 81 17.94 12.30 7.66
CA ARG A 81 18.76 11.48 8.56
C ARG A 81 18.11 11.38 9.92
N ASP A 82 17.74 12.51 10.51
CA ASP A 82 17.12 12.56 11.83
C ASP A 82 15.78 11.84 11.86
N ALA A 83 14.97 11.98 10.81
CA ALA A 83 13.74 11.21 10.67
C ALA A 83 14.01 9.69 10.70
N ILE A 84 14.94 9.20 9.87
CA ILE A 84 15.27 7.77 9.85
C ILE A 84 15.80 7.31 11.21
N VAL A 85 16.76 8.01 11.80
CA VAL A 85 17.37 7.60 13.07
C VAL A 85 16.34 7.65 14.21
N GLY A 86 15.49 8.69 14.24
CA GLY A 86 14.43 8.82 15.23
C GLY A 86 13.39 7.71 15.13
N LEU A 87 12.95 7.37 13.92
CA LEU A 87 11.91 6.37 13.68
C LEU A 87 12.42 4.93 13.82
N LEU A 88 13.65 4.63 13.41
CA LEU A 88 14.22 3.28 13.54
C LEU A 88 14.81 2.99 14.92
N ALA A 89 15.27 4.03 15.63
CA ALA A 89 16.03 3.93 16.87
C ALA A 89 17.14 2.85 16.81
N PRO A 90 18.07 2.93 15.84
CA PRO A 90 19.12 1.92 15.67
C PRO A 90 20.14 1.96 16.82
N ALA A 91 20.77 0.83 17.12
CA ALA A 91 21.73 0.72 18.23
C ALA A 91 22.93 1.69 18.09
N ASN A 92 23.30 2.06 16.88
CA ASN A 92 24.36 3.00 16.56
C ASN A 92 23.84 4.41 16.17
N ALA A 93 22.69 4.83 16.72
CA ALA A 93 22.03 6.10 16.41
C ALA A 93 22.98 7.31 16.44
N ASP A 94 23.83 7.42 17.46
CA ASP A 94 24.75 8.56 17.58
C ASP A 94 25.77 8.59 16.44
N TRP A 95 26.33 7.44 16.04
CA TRP A 95 27.21 7.40 14.88
C TRP A 95 26.45 7.75 13.59
N LEU A 96 25.24 7.23 13.40
CA LEU A 96 24.44 7.51 12.21
C LEU A 96 24.08 9.00 12.08
N ARG A 97 23.85 9.72 13.20
CA ARG A 97 23.58 11.16 13.19
C ARG A 97 24.77 11.99 12.70
N HIS A 98 25.99 11.54 12.96
CA HIS A 98 27.20 12.35 12.74
C HIS A 98 28.09 11.85 11.59
N CYS A 99 27.88 10.63 11.09
CA CYS A 99 28.69 10.08 10.00
C CYS A 99 28.50 10.84 8.68
N ALA A 100 29.43 10.65 7.73
CA ALA A 100 29.28 11.21 6.40
C ALA A 100 28.06 10.62 5.68
N VAL A 101 27.42 11.40 4.79
CA VAL A 101 26.23 10.95 4.04
C VAL A 101 26.46 9.63 3.29
N GLU A 102 27.64 9.46 2.67
CA GLU A 102 28.00 8.20 2.00
C GLU A 102 28.07 7.01 2.97
N GLN A 103 28.58 7.23 4.18
CA GLN A 103 28.67 6.20 5.22
C GLN A 103 27.27 5.79 5.70
N PHE A 104 26.38 6.77 5.90
CA PHE A 104 24.98 6.54 6.25
C PHE A 104 24.28 5.69 5.18
N ASN A 105 24.37 6.11 3.91
CA ASN A 105 23.77 5.38 2.80
C ASN A 105 24.36 3.98 2.62
N THR A 106 25.67 3.83 2.86
CA THR A 106 26.36 2.53 2.81
C THR A 106 25.89 1.61 3.93
N PHE A 107 25.71 2.13 5.15
CA PHE A 107 25.20 1.36 6.29
C PHE A 107 23.84 0.72 5.99
N PHE A 108 22.90 1.53 5.47
CA PHE A 108 21.60 1.03 5.04
C PHE A 108 21.59 0.35 3.66
N GLY A 109 22.76 0.20 3.02
CA GLY A 109 22.88 -0.57 1.79
C GLY A 109 22.14 0.04 0.61
N ALA A 110 22.14 1.37 0.49
CA ALA A 110 21.48 2.08 -0.59
C ALA A 110 21.93 1.63 -1.98
N THR A 111 20.99 1.64 -2.94
CA THR A 111 21.21 1.20 -4.33
C THR A 111 20.75 2.28 -5.32
N PRO A 112 21.34 2.33 -6.55
CA PRO A 112 22.40 1.48 -7.08
C PRO A 112 23.79 1.74 -6.46
N ARG A 113 24.12 3.00 -6.17
CA ARG A 113 25.34 3.45 -5.47
C ARG A 113 24.96 4.35 -4.30
N ALA A 114 25.75 4.29 -3.22
CA ALA A 114 25.63 5.21 -2.10
C ALA A 114 25.95 6.64 -2.54
N SER A 115 25.06 7.59 -2.29
CA SER A 115 25.30 9.01 -2.54
C SER A 115 26.16 9.62 -1.43
N SER A 116 27.03 10.55 -1.79
CA SER A 116 27.82 11.36 -0.84
C SER A 116 27.16 12.69 -0.47
N HIS A 117 26.01 13.02 -1.07
CA HIS A 117 25.39 14.35 -0.96
C HIS A 117 23.96 14.33 -0.41
N GLU A 118 23.21 13.25 -0.68
CA GLU A 118 21.80 13.12 -0.26
C GLU A 118 21.59 11.86 0.57
N ILE A 119 20.72 11.92 1.58
CA ILE A 119 20.19 10.71 2.21
C ILE A 119 19.23 10.03 1.24
N GLN A 120 19.51 8.78 0.88
CA GLN A 120 18.77 8.07 -0.16
C GLN A 120 17.48 7.44 0.36
N TYR A 121 16.49 7.41 -0.53
CA TYR A 121 15.16 6.84 -0.30
C TYR A 121 15.20 5.44 0.34
N PRO A 122 14.53 5.22 1.49
CA PRO A 122 14.55 3.93 2.19
C PRO A 122 14.04 2.76 1.36
N GLY A 123 13.06 3.01 0.47
CA GLY A 123 12.54 1.98 -0.41
C GLY A 123 13.60 1.38 -1.36
N ARG A 124 14.73 2.07 -1.60
CA ARG A 124 15.87 1.62 -2.44
C ARG A 124 16.99 0.94 -1.65
N TRP A 125 16.86 0.74 -0.36
CA TRP A 125 17.84 -0.01 0.41
C TRP A 125 17.86 -1.49 0.01
N SER A 126 19.01 -2.13 0.14
CA SER A 126 19.19 -3.55 -0.11
C SER A 126 19.26 -4.31 1.21
N VAL A 127 18.28 -5.18 1.46
CA VAL A 127 18.24 -6.05 2.64
C VAL A 127 19.52 -6.84 2.78
N ARG A 128 20.04 -7.40 1.68
CA ARG A 128 21.31 -8.14 1.70
C ARG A 128 22.49 -7.28 2.17
N ARG A 129 22.54 -6.00 1.80
CA ARG A 129 23.66 -5.11 2.14
C ARG A 129 23.58 -4.68 3.60
N PHE A 130 22.43 -4.19 4.08
CA PHE A 130 22.32 -3.80 5.49
C PHE A 130 22.28 -4.98 6.45
N ALA A 131 21.91 -6.19 5.99
CA ALA A 131 22.03 -7.42 6.79
C ALA A 131 23.46 -7.64 7.31
N ALA A 132 24.48 -7.22 6.56
CA ALA A 132 25.87 -7.33 7.00
C ALA A 132 26.22 -6.35 8.12
N ASN A 133 25.47 -5.26 8.26
CA ASN A 133 25.75 -4.17 9.20
C ASN A 133 24.85 -4.22 10.45
N ILE A 134 23.71 -4.92 10.38
CA ILE A 134 22.71 -5.01 11.45
C ILE A 134 22.65 -6.48 11.94
N PRO A 135 23.46 -6.85 12.94
CA PRO A 135 23.51 -8.22 13.46
C PRO A 135 22.29 -8.56 14.32
N ASP A 136 21.75 -7.58 15.04
CA ASP A 136 20.57 -7.76 15.87
C ASP A 136 19.33 -8.08 15.01
N ASN A 137 18.57 -9.10 15.42
CA ASN A 137 17.46 -9.62 14.65
C ASN A 137 16.23 -8.71 14.71
N ASP A 138 16.00 -8.03 15.84
CA ASP A 138 14.86 -7.15 16.00
C ASP A 138 15.08 -5.84 15.25
N GLU A 139 16.27 -5.25 15.35
CA GLU A 139 16.67 -4.10 14.55
C GLU A 139 16.62 -4.41 13.07
N PHE A 140 17.19 -5.55 12.65
CA PHE A 140 17.15 -5.98 11.26
C PHE A 140 15.71 -6.10 10.74
N ARG A 141 14.81 -6.74 11.51
CA ARG A 141 13.40 -6.87 11.14
C ARG A 141 12.71 -5.51 11.06
N ARG A 142 12.94 -4.60 12.02
CA ARG A 142 12.40 -3.23 11.97
C ARG A 142 12.90 -2.47 10.74
N THR A 143 14.18 -2.55 10.42
CA THR A 143 14.75 -1.92 9.20
C THR A 143 14.14 -2.49 7.92
N CYS A 144 13.88 -3.80 7.86
CA CYS A 144 13.16 -4.41 6.74
C CYS A 144 11.74 -3.87 6.60
N VAL A 145 10.96 -3.84 7.68
CA VAL A 145 9.58 -3.32 7.68
C VAL A 145 9.56 -1.85 7.26
N PHE A 146 10.46 -1.03 7.81
CA PHE A 146 10.61 0.37 7.43
C PHE A 146 10.89 0.52 5.92
N LYS A 147 11.86 -0.22 5.38
CA LYS A 147 12.13 -0.25 3.93
C LYS A 147 10.90 -0.63 3.11
N TRP A 148 10.16 -1.66 3.53
CA TRP A 148 9.00 -2.15 2.77
C TRP A 148 7.83 -1.18 2.85
N ALA A 149 7.63 -0.49 3.98
CA ALA A 149 6.62 0.53 4.17
C ALA A 149 6.74 1.64 3.11
N PHE A 150 7.95 2.11 2.83
CA PHE A 150 8.18 3.09 1.75
C PHE A 150 7.82 2.58 0.34
N ASN A 151 7.72 1.28 0.11
CA ASN A 151 7.26 0.75 -1.18
C ASN A 151 5.81 0.26 -1.15
N SER A 152 5.19 0.27 0.02
CA SER A 152 3.82 -0.18 0.21
C SER A 152 2.86 0.85 -0.38
N LYS A 153 1.81 0.36 -1.02
CA LYS A 153 0.73 1.17 -1.57
C LYS A 153 -0.59 0.47 -1.30
N PRO A 154 -1.57 1.15 -0.69
CA PRO A 154 -2.95 0.68 -0.71
C PRO A 154 -3.53 0.84 -2.11
N ASP A 155 -4.61 0.10 -2.35
CA ASP A 155 -5.39 0.26 -3.55
C ASP A 155 -6.21 1.56 -3.52
N LEU A 156 -6.83 1.87 -2.38
CA LEU A 156 -7.67 3.04 -2.18
C LEU A 156 -7.54 3.59 -0.75
N VAL A 157 -7.47 4.91 -0.59
CA VAL A 157 -7.48 5.60 0.71
C VAL A 157 -8.49 6.73 0.67
N ILE A 158 -9.26 6.88 1.74
CA ILE A 158 -10.11 8.06 1.96
C ILE A 158 -9.59 8.81 3.18
N HIS A 159 -9.23 10.08 3.00
CA HIS A 159 -8.98 11.03 4.08
C HIS A 159 -10.32 11.67 4.44
N GLY A 160 -10.78 11.47 5.69
CA GLY A 160 -12.05 12.02 6.15
C GLY A 160 -11.85 13.31 6.93
N SER A 161 -11.43 13.18 8.19
CA SER A 161 -10.86 14.28 8.98
C SER A 161 -9.32 14.32 8.86
N PRO A 162 -8.64 15.43 9.23
CA PRO A 162 -7.20 15.64 8.95
C PRO A 162 -6.27 14.49 9.34
N ASP A 163 -6.58 13.78 10.44
CA ASP A 163 -5.75 12.70 10.96
C ASP A 163 -6.38 11.31 10.83
N ARG A 164 -7.57 11.18 10.20
CA ARG A 164 -8.29 9.91 10.09
C ARG A 164 -8.41 9.44 8.66
N VAL A 165 -7.97 8.21 8.42
CA VAL A 165 -7.99 7.61 7.08
C VAL A 165 -8.71 6.27 7.08
N LEU A 166 -9.49 6.02 6.03
CA LEU A 166 -9.98 4.69 5.68
C LEU A 166 -9.02 4.08 4.66
N TRP A 167 -8.32 3.04 5.09
CA TRP A 167 -7.34 2.30 4.30
C TRP A 167 -7.97 1.05 3.71
N ILE A 168 -8.06 0.99 2.38
CA ILE A 168 -8.80 -0.07 1.69
C ILE A 168 -7.85 -0.90 0.85
N GLU A 169 -7.84 -2.21 1.14
CA GLU A 169 -7.16 -3.20 0.32
C GLU A 169 -8.21 -3.98 -0.50
N ALA A 170 -8.01 -4.00 -1.81
CA ALA A 170 -8.89 -4.65 -2.76
C ALA A 170 -8.37 -6.05 -3.11
N LYS A 171 -9.26 -7.03 -3.06
CA LYS A 171 -9.01 -8.43 -3.44
C LYS A 171 -10.10 -8.90 -4.39
N TRP A 172 -9.70 -9.29 -5.59
CA TRP A 172 -10.57 -9.91 -6.59
C TRP A 172 -10.28 -11.40 -6.69
N THR A 173 -9.00 -11.75 -6.83
CA THR A 173 -8.54 -13.14 -6.96
C THR A 173 -7.23 -13.40 -6.24
N SER A 174 -6.49 -12.35 -5.85
CA SER A 174 -5.24 -12.50 -5.12
C SER A 174 -5.48 -12.77 -3.64
N GLY A 175 -4.61 -13.59 -3.04
CA GLY A 175 -4.49 -13.70 -1.59
C GLY A 175 -3.66 -12.55 -1.02
N GLU A 176 -3.50 -12.52 0.30
CA GLU A 176 -2.58 -11.58 0.95
C GLU A 176 -1.12 -11.91 0.58
N GLY A 177 -0.35 -10.87 0.24
CA GLY A 177 1.09 -10.98 0.04
C GLY A 177 1.85 -11.06 1.36
N SER A 178 3.14 -11.42 1.27
CA SER A 178 4.04 -11.40 2.42
C SER A 178 5.43 -10.93 2.03
N TYR A 179 6.11 -10.28 2.96
CA TYR A 179 7.51 -9.93 2.86
C TYR A 179 8.37 -10.87 3.73
N PRO A 180 9.60 -11.20 3.29
CA PRO A 180 10.17 -10.83 2.01
C PRO A 180 9.54 -11.57 0.82
N SER A 181 9.44 -10.90 -0.33
CA SER A 181 8.91 -11.51 -1.57
C SER A 181 9.99 -12.14 -2.44
N SER A 182 11.22 -11.62 -2.40
CA SER A 182 12.34 -12.10 -3.21
C SER A 182 13.03 -13.34 -2.61
N SER A 183 13.57 -14.21 -3.46
CA SER A 183 14.24 -15.44 -3.01
C SER A 183 15.49 -15.18 -2.15
N GLY A 184 16.22 -14.09 -2.42
CA GLY A 184 17.41 -13.71 -1.65
C GLY A 184 17.09 -13.28 -0.23
N GLU A 185 16.08 -12.44 -0.06
CA GLU A 185 15.64 -11.97 1.24
C GLU A 185 14.97 -13.09 2.05
N LYS A 186 14.20 -13.97 1.40
CA LYS A 186 13.65 -15.19 2.04
C LYS A 186 14.73 -16.06 2.65
N ARG A 187 15.85 -16.27 1.94
CA ARG A 187 17.00 -17.01 2.49
C ARG A 187 17.62 -16.32 3.70
N GLU A 188 17.71 -14.99 3.69
CA GLU A 188 18.26 -14.22 4.82
C GLU A 188 17.35 -14.31 6.06
N PHE A 189 16.04 -14.20 5.88
CA PHE A 189 15.06 -14.40 6.96
C PHE A 189 15.15 -15.81 7.54
N ALA A 190 15.19 -16.84 6.69
CA ALA A 190 15.33 -18.23 7.12
C ALA A 190 16.65 -18.46 7.88
N ARG A 191 17.77 -17.90 7.40
CA ARG A 191 19.08 -17.96 8.06
C ARG A 191 19.05 -17.36 9.47
N ARG A 192 18.27 -16.30 9.67
CA ARG A 192 18.11 -15.59 10.95
C ARG A 192 17.02 -16.18 11.85
N GLY A 193 16.27 -17.18 11.39
CA GLY A 193 15.13 -17.74 12.13
C GLY A 193 13.94 -16.77 12.23
N LEU A 194 13.79 -15.83 11.29
CA LEU A 194 12.75 -14.81 11.29
C LEU A 194 11.52 -15.25 10.48
N HIS A 195 10.33 -14.89 10.99
CA HIS A 195 9.07 -15.09 10.29
C HIS A 195 8.83 -14.02 9.23
N ALA A 196 8.12 -14.40 8.17
CA ALA A 196 7.60 -13.46 7.19
C ALA A 196 6.66 -12.43 7.85
N VAL A 197 6.59 -11.25 7.26
CA VAL A 197 5.69 -10.16 7.66
C VAL A 197 4.59 -10.05 6.62
N SER A 198 3.34 -9.99 7.05
CA SER A 198 2.21 -9.86 6.13
C SER A 198 2.23 -8.49 5.42
N GLN A 199 1.63 -8.40 4.23
CA GLN A 199 1.54 -7.12 3.54
C GLN A 199 0.72 -6.12 4.36
N THR A 200 -0.37 -6.57 4.99
CA THR A 200 -1.22 -5.70 5.80
C THR A 200 -0.50 -5.22 7.06
N ASP A 201 0.39 -6.00 7.67
CA ASP A 201 1.21 -5.51 8.79
C ASP A 201 2.16 -4.40 8.35
N VAL A 202 2.77 -4.50 7.17
CA VAL A 202 3.63 -3.44 6.63
C VAL A 202 2.81 -2.17 6.32
N GLN A 203 1.60 -2.32 5.77
CA GLN A 203 0.68 -1.21 5.52
C GLN A 203 0.20 -0.55 6.82
N ARG A 204 -0.09 -1.34 7.86
CA ARG A 204 -0.41 -0.83 9.21
C ARG A 204 0.73 -0.02 9.76
N PHE A 205 1.92 -0.59 9.79
CA PHE A 205 3.12 0.12 10.22
C PHE A 205 3.31 1.44 9.45
N LEU A 206 3.15 1.43 8.11
CA LEU A 206 3.25 2.63 7.29
C LEU A 206 2.28 3.73 7.75
N VAL A 207 0.99 3.43 7.86
CA VAL A 207 -0.01 4.48 8.04
C VAL A 207 -0.10 4.95 9.51
N THR A 208 0.01 4.02 10.47
CA THR A 208 -0.19 4.36 11.89
C THR A 208 1.11 4.76 12.57
N GLU A 209 2.19 4.01 12.37
CA GLU A 209 3.45 4.25 13.10
C GLU A 209 4.36 5.22 12.36
N LEU A 210 4.51 5.06 11.05
CA LEU A 210 5.41 5.89 10.25
C LEU A 210 4.82 7.25 9.89
N LEU A 211 3.52 7.30 9.57
CA LEU A 211 2.84 8.53 9.15
C LEU A 211 1.94 9.15 10.23
N GLY A 212 1.60 8.40 11.30
CA GLY A 212 0.88 8.93 12.45
C GLY A 212 -0.62 9.11 12.26
N PHE A 213 -1.23 8.53 11.22
CA PHE A 213 -2.68 8.60 11.02
C PHE A 213 -3.44 7.61 11.91
N ASP A 214 -4.64 7.99 12.34
CA ASP A 214 -5.66 7.07 12.85
C ASP A 214 -6.34 6.35 11.69
N ALA A 215 -5.94 5.11 11.44
CA ALA A 215 -6.35 4.36 10.27
C ALA A 215 -7.36 3.25 10.60
N THR A 216 -8.50 3.28 9.92
CA THR A 216 -9.42 2.13 9.82
C THR A 216 -9.04 1.30 8.60
N PHE A 217 -8.80 0.01 8.79
CA PHE A 217 -8.47 -0.91 7.71
C PHE A 217 -9.71 -1.67 7.25
N ALA A 218 -9.97 -1.67 5.94
CA ALA A 218 -11.07 -2.40 5.36
C ALA A 218 -10.64 -3.21 4.13
N TYR A 219 -11.35 -4.32 3.88
CA TYR A 219 -11.18 -5.12 2.68
C TYR A 219 -12.38 -5.01 1.74
N LEU A 220 -12.08 -4.99 0.44
CA LEU A 220 -13.07 -5.23 -0.62
C LEU A 220 -12.79 -6.57 -1.28
N VAL A 221 -13.75 -7.50 -1.19
CA VAL A 221 -13.57 -8.89 -1.65
C VAL A 221 -14.58 -9.29 -2.73
N LYS A 222 -14.24 -10.22 -3.61
CA LYS A 222 -15.16 -10.68 -4.68
C LYS A 222 -16.39 -11.45 -4.17
N THR A 223 -16.19 -12.39 -3.27
CA THR A 223 -17.25 -13.22 -2.68
C THR A 223 -16.93 -13.45 -1.21
N GLY A 224 -17.95 -13.48 -0.32
CA GLY A 224 -17.77 -13.83 1.09
C GLY A 224 -17.00 -15.16 1.22
N THR A 225 -16.09 -15.37 2.17
CA THR A 225 -15.96 -14.85 3.52
C THR A 225 -14.53 -14.40 3.77
N ALA A 226 -14.36 -13.15 4.18
CA ALA A 226 -13.41 -12.83 5.22
C ALA A 226 -14.15 -11.86 6.12
N ALA A 227 -15.02 -12.36 7.00
CA ALA A 227 -15.17 -11.65 8.26
C ALA A 227 -13.78 -11.77 8.91
N SER A 228 -12.87 -10.88 8.53
CA SER A 228 -11.65 -10.69 9.28
C SER A 228 -12.15 -10.32 10.67
N ALA A 229 -11.82 -11.15 11.67
CA ALA A 229 -12.20 -10.86 13.05
C ALA A 229 -11.67 -9.48 13.50
N SER A 230 -10.68 -8.93 12.79
CA SER A 230 -10.04 -7.65 13.08
C SER A 230 -10.44 -6.49 12.16
N HIS A 231 -11.05 -6.72 10.98
CA HIS A 231 -11.26 -5.65 9.98
C HIS A 231 -12.63 -5.69 9.29
N PRO A 232 -13.30 -4.53 9.15
CA PRO A 232 -14.45 -4.37 8.25
C PRO A 232 -14.17 -4.95 6.86
N THR A 233 -15.12 -5.70 6.33
CA THR A 233 -15.01 -6.31 5.00
C THR A 233 -16.33 -6.18 4.27
N LEU A 234 -16.28 -5.64 3.05
CA LEU A 234 -17.41 -5.60 2.13
C LEU A 234 -17.10 -6.44 0.91
N THR A 235 -18.14 -7.05 0.33
CA THR A 235 -17.99 -7.57 -1.02
C THR A 235 -18.04 -6.41 -2.03
N TRP A 236 -17.44 -6.57 -3.22
CA TRP A 236 -17.60 -5.59 -4.30
C TRP A 236 -19.07 -5.34 -4.63
N ARG A 237 -19.88 -6.40 -4.64
CA ARG A 237 -21.33 -6.31 -4.85
C ARG A 237 -21.97 -5.43 -3.78
N ASP A 238 -21.68 -5.67 -2.51
CA ASP A 238 -22.25 -4.90 -1.40
C ASP A 238 -21.80 -3.44 -1.48
N ALA A 239 -20.50 -3.20 -1.70
CA ALA A 239 -19.94 -1.85 -1.84
C ALA A 239 -20.69 -1.05 -2.92
N PHE A 240 -20.84 -1.58 -4.14
CA PHE A 240 -21.53 -0.88 -5.22
C PHE A 240 -23.05 -0.79 -5.03
N SER A 241 -23.68 -1.76 -4.34
CA SER A 241 -25.13 -1.73 -4.08
C SER A 241 -25.57 -0.53 -3.23
N GLN A 242 -24.66 0.05 -2.47
CA GLN A 242 -24.91 1.23 -1.63
C GLN A 242 -24.68 2.55 -2.37
N LEU A 243 -24.15 2.52 -3.59
CA LEU A 243 -23.77 3.72 -4.33
C LEU A 243 -24.82 4.06 -5.39
N SER A 244 -25.01 5.35 -5.63
CA SER A 244 -25.63 5.81 -6.86
C SER A 244 -24.66 5.60 -8.02
N THR A 245 -25.04 4.77 -8.98
CA THR A 245 -24.22 4.43 -10.15
C THR A 245 -24.78 5.03 -11.44
N GLU A 246 -25.86 5.81 -11.38
CA GLU A 246 -26.62 6.28 -12.56
C GLU A 246 -25.75 7.09 -13.52
N SER A 247 -24.86 7.91 -12.99
CA SER A 247 -23.92 8.76 -13.72
C SER A 247 -22.70 8.02 -14.27
N LEU A 248 -22.47 6.77 -13.90
CA LEU A 248 -21.33 6.00 -14.39
C LEU A 248 -21.53 5.58 -15.85
N PRO A 249 -20.46 5.39 -16.64
CA PRO A 249 -20.58 4.91 -18.01
C PRO A 249 -21.35 3.57 -18.11
N PRO A 250 -22.10 3.32 -19.20
CA PRO A 250 -22.93 2.12 -19.33
C PRO A 250 -22.17 0.81 -19.10
N PHE A 251 -20.93 0.69 -19.60
CA PHE A 251 -20.12 -0.52 -19.42
C PHE A 251 -19.73 -0.78 -17.96
N VAL A 252 -19.60 0.28 -17.14
CA VAL A 252 -19.32 0.16 -15.69
C VAL A 252 -20.57 -0.34 -14.99
N ARG A 253 -21.75 0.23 -15.31
CA ARG A 253 -23.02 -0.24 -14.75
C ARG A 253 -23.29 -1.71 -15.11
N GLU A 254 -23.05 -2.08 -16.36
CA GLU A 254 -23.14 -3.48 -16.82
C GLU A 254 -22.18 -4.40 -16.04
N TRP A 255 -20.93 -3.96 -15.85
CA TRP A 255 -19.98 -4.71 -15.03
C TRP A 255 -20.44 -4.86 -13.57
N ILE A 256 -20.98 -3.80 -12.96
CA ILE A 256 -21.54 -3.83 -11.60
C ILE A 256 -22.71 -4.83 -11.52
N HIS A 257 -23.58 -4.89 -12.54
CA HIS A 257 -24.67 -5.86 -12.60
C HIS A 257 -24.20 -7.32 -12.68
N HIS A 258 -22.94 -7.56 -13.07
CA HIS A 258 -22.34 -8.89 -13.18
C HIS A 258 -21.47 -9.29 -11.98
N LEU A 259 -21.28 -8.40 -10.99
CA LEU A 259 -20.74 -8.74 -9.67
C LEU A 259 -21.68 -9.69 -8.94
#